data_AF-A0A7C1UDI3-F1
#
_entry.id   AF-A0A7C1UDI3-F1
#
_cell.length_a   1.000
_cell.length_b   1.000
_cell.length_c   1.000
_cell.angle_alpha   90.00
_cell.angle_beta   90.00
_cell.angle_gamma   90.00
#
_symmetry.space_group_name_H-M   'P 1'
#
loop_
_entity.id
_entity.type
_entity.pdbx_description
1 polymer ?
#
loop_
_entity_poly.entity_id
_entity_poly.type
_entity_poly.pdbx_seq_one_letter_code
_entity_poly.pdbx_strand_id
1 'polypeptide(L)'
;MNRLVTQKSETAQWYALVNDAQFSAGLQFAEDVESYLVFMLMRYCNKPDMVTRILAVDYMKGQLSQGRCQSQRLQEVGDHCLILSGLFPMRAERLNVSVQYFVGLGQGAYQTLATAGGQGLESLYADLGQQFVALVRLLEAMRDLGPESGRWWSSGSLAGNLAH
;
A
#
# COMPACT_ATOMS: atom_id res chain seq x y z
N MET A 1 19.29 -30.94 20.85
CA MET A 1 19.38 -30.42 19.46
C MET A 1 18.70 -29.06 19.43
N ASN A 2 19.46 -27.97 19.47
CA ASN A 2 18.93 -26.60 19.48
C ASN A 2 18.38 -26.25 18.10
N ARG A 3 17.06 -26.07 18.03
CA ARG A 3 16.38 -25.48 16.87
C ARG A 3 16.70 -23.99 16.89
N LEU A 4 17.66 -23.56 16.08
CA LEU A 4 17.95 -22.15 15.83
C LEU A 4 16.73 -21.54 15.11
N VAL A 5 15.78 -21.06 15.89
CA VAL A 5 14.70 -20.19 15.38
C VAL A 5 15.37 -18.86 15.06
N THR A 6 15.87 -18.72 13.83
CA THR A 6 16.21 -17.42 13.26
C THR A 6 14.91 -16.64 13.19
N GLN A 7 14.65 -15.80 14.19
CA GLN A 7 13.60 -14.80 14.07
C GLN A 7 14.04 -13.85 12.95
N LYS A 8 13.62 -14.14 11.71
CA LYS A 8 13.79 -13.21 10.59
C LYS A 8 13.15 -11.89 11.02
N SER A 9 13.88 -10.78 10.85
CA SER A 9 13.36 -9.44 11.15
C SER A 9 12.01 -9.23 10.45
N GLU A 10 11.13 -8.44 11.05
CA GLU A 10 9.81 -8.12 10.49
C GLU A 10 9.93 -7.66 9.01
N THR A 11 10.93 -6.84 8.72
CA THR A 11 11.25 -6.40 7.36
C THR A 11 11.57 -7.56 6.42
N ALA A 12 12.35 -8.56 6.85
CA ALA A 12 12.66 -9.73 6.03
C ALA A 12 11.45 -10.62 5.75
N GLN A 13 10.44 -10.60 6.64
CA GLN A 13 9.16 -11.29 6.41
C GLN A 13 8.33 -10.56 5.35
N TRP A 14 8.31 -9.23 5.38
CA TRP A 14 7.67 -8.42 4.34
C TRP A 14 8.32 -8.60 2.97
N TYR A 15 9.65 -8.58 2.89
CA TYR A 15 10.36 -8.87 1.64
C TYR A 15 10.06 -10.27 1.12
N ALA A 16 9.99 -11.27 2.00
CA ALA A 16 9.63 -12.64 1.59
C ALA A 16 8.21 -12.69 1.00
N LEU A 17 7.23 -12.04 1.65
CA LEU A 17 5.85 -12.01 1.18
C LEU A 17 5.72 -11.27 -0.17
N VAL A 18 6.43 -10.15 -0.35
CA VAL A 18 6.47 -9.45 -1.64
C VAL A 18 7.05 -10.37 -2.73
N ASN A 19 8.14 -11.07 -2.44
CA ASN A 19 8.75 -12.01 -3.40
C ASN A 19 7.84 -13.19 -3.75
N ASP A 20 7.19 -13.80 -2.76
CA ASP A 20 6.23 -14.89 -3.00
C ASP A 20 5.06 -14.41 -3.87
N ALA A 21 4.57 -13.18 -3.63
CA ALA A 21 3.51 -12.56 -4.43
C ALA A 21 3.94 -12.20 -5.85
N GLN A 22 5.17 -11.71 -6.04
CA GLN A 22 5.76 -11.49 -7.36
C GLN A 22 5.80 -12.79 -8.15
N PHE A 23 6.30 -13.86 -7.53
CA PHE A 23 6.37 -15.18 -8.14
C PHE A 23 4.98 -15.71 -8.52
N SER A 24 4.01 -15.63 -7.60
CA SER A 24 2.62 -16.04 -7.81
C SER A 24 1.93 -15.26 -8.94
N ALA A 25 2.14 -13.94 -9.00
CA ALA A 25 1.52 -13.06 -9.99
C ALA A 25 2.24 -13.04 -11.35
N GLY A 26 3.43 -13.66 -11.45
CA GLY A 26 4.29 -13.58 -12.64
C GLY A 26 4.82 -12.16 -12.89
N LEU A 27 5.11 -11.42 -11.81
CA LEU A 27 5.60 -10.04 -11.84
C LEU A 27 7.04 -9.98 -11.33
N GLN A 28 7.75 -8.93 -11.73
CA GLN A 28 9.07 -8.61 -11.21
C GLN A 28 9.25 -7.09 -11.22
N PHE A 29 9.53 -6.52 -10.05
CA PHE A 29 9.76 -5.10 -9.84
C PHE A 29 11.25 -4.83 -9.61
N ALA A 30 11.63 -3.56 -9.74
CA ALA A 30 12.95 -3.11 -9.35
C ALA A 30 13.07 -3.05 -7.81
N GLU A 31 14.29 -3.18 -7.30
CA GLU A 31 14.58 -3.27 -5.86
C GLU A 31 14.09 -2.04 -5.07
N ASP A 32 14.12 -0.86 -5.68
CA ASP A 32 13.62 0.39 -5.08
C ASP A 32 12.10 0.40 -4.93
N VAL A 33 11.37 -0.10 -5.92
CA VAL A 33 9.91 -0.29 -5.86
C VAL A 33 9.56 -1.33 -4.80
N GLU A 34 10.26 -2.47 -4.75
CA GLU A 34 10.06 -3.49 -3.71
C GLU A 34 10.30 -2.92 -2.32
N SER A 35 11.42 -2.20 -2.14
CA SER A 35 11.77 -1.56 -0.88
C SER A 35 10.71 -0.55 -0.45
N TYR A 36 10.27 0.30 -1.38
CA TYR A 36 9.20 1.25 -1.14
C TYR A 36 7.92 0.56 -0.66
N LEU A 37 7.50 -0.51 -1.32
CA LEU A 37 6.33 -1.29 -0.94
C LEU A 37 6.46 -1.87 0.47
N VAL A 38 7.60 -2.47 0.81
CA VAL A 38 7.84 -3.04 2.13
C VAL A 38 7.74 -1.97 3.22
N PHE A 39 8.44 -0.83 3.06
CA PHE A 39 8.40 0.25 4.04
C PHE A 39 7.03 0.92 4.12
N MET A 40 6.33 1.05 2.99
CA MET A 40 4.95 1.51 2.94
C MET A 40 4.08 0.58 3.78
N LEU A 41 4.05 -0.72 3.50
CA LEU A 41 3.22 -1.70 4.19
C LEU A 41 3.53 -1.75 5.70
N MET A 42 4.81 -1.79 6.09
CA MET A 42 5.22 -1.70 7.50
C MET A 42 4.68 -0.43 8.18
N ARG A 43 4.73 0.72 7.51
CA ARG A 43 4.23 2.00 8.02
C ARG A 43 2.70 2.02 8.14
N TYR A 44 1.99 1.26 7.30
CA TYR A 44 0.53 1.16 7.34
C TYR A 44 0.04 0.14 8.38
N CYS A 45 0.72 -0.99 8.55
CA CYS A 45 0.39 -1.98 9.57
C CYS A 45 0.62 -1.47 11.00
N ASN A 46 1.59 -0.58 11.20
CA ASN A 46 1.90 -0.01 12.52
C ASN A 46 1.01 1.20 12.92
N LYS A 47 -0.06 1.51 12.17
CA LYS A 47 -0.96 2.64 12.45
C LYS A 47 -2.39 2.17 12.72
N PRO A 48 -2.87 2.15 13.99
CA PRO A 48 -4.20 1.67 14.33
C PRO A 48 -5.35 2.51 13.74
N ASP A 49 -5.14 3.80 13.45
CA ASP A 49 -6.15 4.72 12.90
C ASP A 49 -6.27 4.68 11.37
N MET A 50 -5.75 3.64 10.72
CA MET A 50 -5.68 3.57 9.26
C MET A 50 -7.05 3.62 8.59
N VAL A 51 -8.07 2.98 9.18
CA VAL A 51 -9.46 3.04 8.68
C VAL A 51 -9.99 4.46 8.75
N THR A 52 -9.74 5.16 9.85
CA THR A 52 -10.10 6.57 10.05
C THR A 52 -9.37 7.49 9.07
N ARG A 53 -8.11 7.20 8.72
CA ARG A 53 -7.36 7.94 7.69
C ARG A 53 -7.88 7.71 6.27
N ILE A 54 -8.26 6.47 5.93
CA ILE A 54 -8.93 6.17 4.65
C ILE A 54 -10.24 6.98 4.55
N LEU A 55 -11.04 7.00 5.62
CA LEU A 55 -12.25 7.82 5.69
C LEU A 55 -11.92 9.34 5.67
N ALA A 56 -10.79 9.75 6.22
CA ALA A 56 -10.30 11.13 6.11
C ALA A 56 -9.86 11.50 4.69
N VAL A 57 -9.42 10.54 3.86
CA VAL A 57 -9.20 10.75 2.42
C VAL A 57 -10.54 11.00 1.72
N ASP A 58 -11.62 10.32 2.12
CA ASP A 58 -12.97 10.64 1.64
C ASP A 58 -13.39 12.06 2.05
N TYR A 59 -13.01 12.51 3.24
CA TYR A 59 -13.20 13.90 3.68
C TYR A 59 -12.31 14.90 2.92
N MET A 60 -11.07 14.55 2.60
CA MET A 60 -10.15 15.38 1.80
C MET A 60 -10.61 15.59 0.36
N LYS A 61 -11.40 14.66 -0.22
CA LYS A 61 -12.12 14.91 -1.48
C LYS A 61 -13.04 16.14 -1.40
N GLY A 62 -13.46 16.54 -0.19
CA GLY A 62 -14.29 17.72 0.08
C GLY A 62 -13.55 18.98 0.55
N GLN A 63 -12.30 18.90 1.01
CA GLN A 63 -11.54 20.08 1.46
C GLN A 63 -10.03 19.96 1.20
N LEU A 64 -9.54 20.77 0.27
CA LEU A 64 -8.12 21.09 0.09
C LEU A 64 -7.74 22.30 0.99
N SER A 65 -7.32 22.03 2.23
CA SER A 65 -6.74 23.03 3.18
C SER A 65 -6.21 22.29 4.43
N GLN A 66 -5.19 22.64 5.21
CA GLN A 66 -3.97 23.49 5.19
C GLN A 66 -2.92 22.74 6.09
N GLY A 67 -1.61 22.93 5.89
CA GLY A 67 -0.56 22.53 6.88
C GLY A 67 0.39 21.34 6.59
N ARG A 68 0.28 20.62 5.46
CA ARG A 68 1.29 19.62 5.02
C ARG A 68 1.85 20.01 3.66
N CYS A 69 3.11 19.67 3.37
CA CYS A 69 3.68 19.92 2.04
C CYS A 69 2.88 19.15 0.97
N GLN A 70 2.71 19.76 -0.20
CA GLN A 70 1.87 19.22 -1.28
C GLN A 70 2.32 17.81 -1.70
N SER A 71 3.63 17.58 -1.78
CA SER A 71 4.19 16.29 -2.17
C SER A 71 3.89 15.17 -1.17
N GLN A 72 3.96 15.43 0.14
CA GLN A 72 3.60 14.43 1.14
C GLN A 72 2.12 14.02 1.03
N ARG A 73 1.23 14.97 0.71
CA ARG A 73 -0.19 14.65 0.49
C ARG A 73 -0.40 13.82 -0.76
N LEU A 74 0.28 14.16 -1.86
CA LEU A 74 0.22 13.37 -3.09
C LEU A 74 0.73 11.94 -2.86
N GLN A 75 1.81 11.78 -2.09
CA GLN A 75 2.34 10.46 -1.74
C GLN A 75 1.31 9.67 -0.94
N GLU A 76 0.71 10.30 0.08
CA GLU A 76 -0.38 9.67 0.84
C GLU A 76 -1.54 9.28 -0.07
N VAL A 77 -1.99 10.14 -1.00
CA VAL A 77 -3.06 9.79 -1.95
C VAL A 77 -2.69 8.58 -2.80
N GLY A 78 -1.49 8.54 -3.38
CA GLY A 78 -1.00 7.40 -4.16
C GLY A 78 -1.01 6.10 -3.37
N ASP A 79 -0.42 6.12 -2.19
CA ASP A 79 -0.31 4.94 -1.31
C ASP A 79 -1.69 4.42 -0.86
N HIS A 80 -2.62 5.32 -0.47
CA HIS A 80 -3.97 4.91 -0.06
C HIS A 80 -4.75 4.33 -1.23
N CYS A 81 -4.66 4.93 -2.42
CA CYS A 81 -5.31 4.39 -3.61
C CYS A 81 -4.79 2.99 -3.93
N LEU A 82 -3.48 2.77 -3.80
CA LEU A 82 -2.85 1.50 -4.07
C LEU A 82 -3.34 0.41 -3.09
N ILE A 83 -3.34 0.74 -1.80
CA ILE A 83 -3.81 -0.15 -0.73
C ILE A 83 -5.30 -0.47 -0.85
N LEU A 84 -6.14 0.52 -1.13
CA LEU A 84 -7.59 0.32 -1.28
C LEU A 84 -7.91 -0.56 -2.48
N SER A 85 -7.21 -0.34 -3.60
CA SER A 85 -7.44 -1.10 -4.82
C SER A 85 -6.95 -2.54 -4.70
N GLY A 86 -5.80 -2.78 -4.06
CA GLY A 86 -5.20 -4.12 -3.98
C GLY A 86 -5.60 -4.95 -2.75
N LEU A 87 -5.53 -4.36 -1.54
CA LEU A 87 -5.73 -5.10 -0.29
C LEU A 87 -7.18 -5.05 0.22
N PHE A 88 -7.92 -3.97 -0.07
CA PHE A 88 -9.27 -3.75 0.47
C PHE A 88 -10.35 -3.37 -0.58
N PRO A 89 -10.50 -4.13 -1.69
CA PRO A 89 -11.42 -3.76 -2.78
C PRO A 89 -12.89 -3.67 -2.33
N MET A 90 -13.31 -4.52 -1.40
CA MET A 90 -14.68 -4.48 -0.83
C MET A 90 -15.02 -3.16 -0.12
N ARG A 91 -14.01 -2.43 0.36
CA ARG A 91 -14.24 -1.08 0.93
C ARG A 91 -14.34 -0.03 -0.17
N ALA A 92 -13.57 -0.15 -1.24
CA ALA A 92 -13.69 0.74 -2.40
C ALA A 92 -15.12 0.67 -2.98
N GLU A 93 -15.70 -0.53 -3.09
CA GLU A 93 -17.07 -0.73 -3.57
C GLU A 93 -18.14 -0.10 -2.67
N ARG A 94 -17.97 -0.17 -1.33
CA ARG A 94 -18.87 0.48 -0.36
C ARG A 94 -18.89 2.01 -0.47
N LEU A 95 -17.92 2.60 -1.15
CA LEU A 95 -17.87 4.03 -1.40
C LEU A 95 -18.62 4.45 -2.67
N ASN A 96 -19.27 3.52 -3.39
CA ASN A 96 -19.88 3.76 -4.71
C ASN A 96 -18.92 4.37 -5.74
N VAL A 97 -17.61 4.14 -5.55
CA VAL A 97 -16.55 4.62 -6.42
C VAL A 97 -15.85 3.39 -6.99
N SER A 98 -15.70 3.32 -8.31
CA SER A 98 -15.10 2.15 -8.96
C SER A 98 -13.62 2.00 -8.55
N VAL A 99 -13.14 0.76 -8.51
CA VAL A 99 -11.70 0.47 -8.35
C VAL A 99 -10.87 1.23 -9.41
N GLN A 100 -11.39 1.35 -10.63
CA GLN A 100 -10.77 2.09 -11.72
C GLN A 100 -10.53 3.58 -11.39
N TYR A 101 -11.42 4.19 -10.60
CA TYR A 101 -11.21 5.57 -10.15
C TYR A 101 -10.00 5.68 -9.20
N PHE A 102 -9.86 4.75 -8.25
CA PHE A 102 -8.71 4.74 -7.34
C PHE A 102 -7.41 4.47 -8.09
N VAL A 103 -7.44 3.58 -9.09
CA VAL A 103 -6.31 3.36 -10.00
C VAL A 103 -5.91 4.66 -10.69
N GLY A 104 -6.85 5.35 -11.34
CA GLY A 104 -6.56 6.61 -12.03
C GLY A 104 -6.05 7.71 -11.10
N LEU A 105 -6.65 7.86 -9.92
CA LEU A 105 -6.27 8.86 -8.93
C LEU A 105 -4.86 8.58 -8.36
N GLY A 106 -4.56 7.32 -8.04
CA GLY A 106 -3.25 6.92 -7.54
C GLY A 106 -2.13 7.07 -8.57
N GLN A 107 -2.40 6.68 -9.83
CA GLN A 107 -1.49 6.91 -10.95
C GLN A 107 -1.17 8.40 -11.14
N GLY A 108 -2.20 9.24 -11.19
CA GLY A 108 -2.04 10.69 -11.34
C GLY A 108 -1.25 11.31 -10.19
N ALA A 109 -1.44 10.83 -8.95
CA ALA A 109 -0.70 11.31 -7.79
C ALA A 109 0.80 11.03 -7.89
N TYR A 110 1.20 9.79 -8.23
CA TYR A 110 2.61 9.46 -8.41
C TYR A 110 3.23 10.13 -9.65
N GLN A 111 2.50 10.23 -10.76
CA GLN A 111 2.98 10.97 -11.95
C GLN A 111 3.21 12.45 -11.63
N THR A 112 2.31 13.08 -10.86
CA THR A 112 2.50 14.46 -10.42
C THR A 112 3.75 14.58 -9.55
N LEU A 113 3.99 13.65 -8.63
CA LEU A 113 5.20 13.62 -7.81
C LEU A 113 6.49 13.45 -8.64
N ALA A 114 6.46 12.59 -9.65
CA ALA A 114 7.59 12.39 -10.56
C ALA A 114 7.98 13.68 -11.29
N THR A 115 7.00 14.52 -11.63
CA THR A 115 7.22 15.80 -12.33
C THR A 115 7.47 17.00 -11.42
N ALA A 116 7.06 16.94 -10.16
CA ALA A 116 7.15 18.07 -9.23
C ALA A 116 8.61 18.40 -8.83
N GLY A 117 9.52 17.42 -8.92
CA GLY A 117 10.93 17.56 -8.61
C GLY A 117 11.23 17.83 -7.12
N GLY A 118 12.50 17.73 -6.75
CA GLY A 118 13.02 18.22 -5.46
C GLY A 118 13.08 17.20 -4.33
N GLN A 119 12.90 15.90 -4.62
CA GLN A 119 13.01 14.84 -3.62
C GLN A 119 14.01 13.73 -3.98
N GLY A 120 14.56 13.72 -5.20
CA GLY A 120 15.49 12.66 -5.63
C GLY A 120 14.82 11.29 -5.79
N LEU A 121 13.48 11.26 -5.81
CA LEU A 121 12.64 10.08 -5.94
C LEU A 121 11.80 10.11 -7.22
N GLU A 122 12.14 11.00 -8.16
CA GLU A 122 11.35 11.25 -9.37
C GLU A 122 11.20 9.99 -10.22
N SER A 123 12.28 9.21 -10.39
CA SER A 123 12.25 7.94 -11.12
C SER A 123 11.38 6.90 -10.42
N LEU A 124 11.53 6.76 -9.09
CA LEU A 124 10.72 5.84 -8.30
C LEU A 124 9.22 6.16 -8.42
N TYR A 125 8.84 7.44 -8.32
CA TYR A 125 7.44 7.84 -8.48
C TYR A 125 6.94 7.65 -9.91
N ALA A 126 7.80 7.83 -10.93
CA ALA A 126 7.44 7.50 -12.30
C ALA A 126 7.15 6.00 -12.45
N ASP A 127 7.99 5.14 -11.87
CA ASP A 127 7.82 3.69 -11.88
C ASP A 127 6.54 3.26 -11.13
N LEU A 128 6.28 3.82 -9.94
CA LEU A 128 5.07 3.56 -9.18
C LEU A 128 3.80 3.96 -9.96
N GLY A 129 3.83 5.10 -10.65
CA GLY A 129 2.71 5.57 -11.47
C GLY A 129 2.51 4.71 -12.72
N GLN A 130 3.58 4.38 -13.44
CA GLN A 130 3.52 3.58 -14.66
C GLN A 130 3.10 2.13 -14.38
N GLN A 131 3.57 1.56 -13.29
CA GLN A 131 3.36 0.16 -12.94
C GLN A 131 2.21 -0.05 -11.94
N PHE A 132 1.42 0.99 -11.65
CA PHE A 132 0.38 0.98 -10.61
C PHE A 132 -0.57 -0.23 -10.70
N VAL A 133 -1.05 -0.58 -11.90
CA VAL A 133 -1.95 -1.74 -12.07
C VAL A 133 -1.25 -3.05 -11.73
N ALA A 134 0.03 -3.19 -12.07
CA ALA A 134 0.82 -4.35 -11.68
C ALA A 134 1.04 -4.39 -10.15
N LEU A 135 1.25 -3.23 -9.53
CA LEU A 135 1.37 -3.12 -8.07
C LEU A 135 0.05 -3.47 -7.36
N VAL A 136 -1.10 -3.10 -7.92
CA VAL A 136 -2.42 -3.55 -7.41
C VAL A 136 -2.51 -5.07 -7.46
N ARG A 137 -2.15 -5.70 -8.59
CA ARG A 137 -2.16 -7.17 -8.75
C ARG A 137 -1.19 -7.87 -7.79
N LEU A 138 -0.03 -7.27 -7.52
CA LEU A 138 0.90 -7.75 -6.51
C LEU A 138 0.25 -7.76 -5.13
N LEU A 139 -0.39 -6.65 -4.73
CA LEU A 139 -1.06 -6.55 -3.44
C LEU A 139 -2.25 -7.52 -3.32
N GLU A 140 -2.98 -7.76 -4.40
CA GLU A 140 -4.00 -8.82 -4.47
C GLU A 140 -3.38 -10.21 -4.24
N ALA A 141 -2.27 -10.52 -4.92
CA ALA A 141 -1.56 -11.78 -4.73
C ALA A 141 -1.01 -11.92 -3.29
N MET A 142 -0.51 -10.85 -2.68
CA MET A 142 -0.09 -10.86 -1.27
C MET A 142 -1.25 -11.17 -0.33
N ARG A 143 -2.42 -10.59 -0.57
CA ARG A 143 -3.65 -10.87 0.20
C ARG A 143 -4.03 -12.34 0.07
N ASP A 144 -3.93 -12.90 -1.12
CA ASP A 144 -4.35 -14.27 -1.42
C ASP A 144 -3.33 -15.32 -0.93
N LEU A 145 -2.04 -14.97 -0.81
CA LEU A 145 -0.96 -15.84 -0.29
C LEU A 145 -0.88 -15.90 1.24
N GLY A 146 -1.57 -15.04 1.97
CA GLY A 146 -1.58 -15.08 3.43
C GLY A 146 -2.04 -16.45 3.96
N PRO A 147 -1.23 -17.17 4.76
CA PRO A 147 -1.59 -18.50 5.22
C PRO A 147 -2.73 -18.34 6.23
N GLU A 148 -3.89 -18.97 5.96
CA GLU A 148 -5.07 -18.95 6.82
C GLU A 148 -5.74 -17.57 6.98
N SER A 149 -6.22 -16.98 5.87
CA SER A 149 -7.38 -16.07 5.72
C SER A 149 -7.64 -14.97 6.78
N GLY A 150 -6.66 -14.56 7.58
CA GLY A 150 -6.97 -13.82 8.80
C GLY A 150 -5.83 -13.63 9.78
N ARG A 151 -4.99 -14.63 10.02
CA ARG A 151 -4.20 -14.67 11.27
C ARG A 151 -2.99 -13.71 11.33
N TRP A 152 -2.27 -13.45 10.25
CA TRP A 152 -1.15 -12.51 10.29
C TRP A 152 -1.58 -11.04 10.38
N TRP A 153 -2.63 -10.66 9.65
CA TRP A 153 -3.15 -9.29 9.71
C TRP A 153 -3.94 -9.03 11.02
N SER A 154 -4.53 -10.07 11.62
CA SER A 154 -5.24 -9.96 12.91
C SER A 154 -4.32 -9.96 14.13
N SER A 155 -3.17 -10.63 14.06
CA SER A 155 -2.20 -10.68 15.17
C SER A 155 -1.40 -9.38 15.35
N GLY A 156 -1.32 -8.55 14.30
CA GLY A 156 -0.75 -7.20 14.34
C GLY A 156 -1.85 -6.15 14.50
N SER A 157 -2.38 -5.99 15.72
CA SER A 157 -3.18 -4.83 16.18
C SER A 157 -4.44 -4.43 15.39
N LEU A 158 -4.77 -5.00 14.24
CA LEU A 158 -5.84 -4.51 13.35
C LEU A 158 -7.15 -5.31 13.46
N ALA A 159 -7.15 -6.55 13.94
CA ALA A 159 -8.41 -7.29 14.11
C ALA A 159 -9.21 -6.92 15.35
N GLY A 160 -8.59 -6.28 16.34
CA GLY A 160 -9.29 -5.80 17.54
C GLY A 160 -10.28 -4.64 17.26
N ASN A 161 -10.13 -3.95 16.13
CA ASN A 161 -10.90 -2.75 15.79
C ASN A 161 -11.88 -2.93 14.63
N LEU A 162 -12.23 -4.17 14.28
CA LEU A 162 -13.15 -4.48 13.16
C LEU A 162 -14.47 -5.11 13.58
N ALA A 163 -14.76 -5.11 14.89
CA ALA A 163 -16.02 -5.57 15.45
C ALA A 163 -16.96 -4.43 15.93
N HIS A 164 -16.62 -3.16 15.70
CA HIS A 164 -17.47 -2.02 16.05
C HIS A 164 -17.42 -0.92 15.00
#